data_AF-A0A800A2V7-F1
#
_entry.id   AF-A0A800A2V7-F1
#
_cell.length_a   1.000
_cell.length_b   1.000
_cell.length_c   1.000
_cell.angle_alpha   90.00
_cell.angle_beta   90.00
_cell.angle_gamma   90.00
#
_symmetry.space_group_name_H-M   'P 1'
#
loop_
_entity.id
_entity.type
_entity.pdbx_description
1 polymer ?
#
loop_
_entity_poly.entity_id
_entity_poly.type
_entity_poly.pdbx_seq_one_letter_code
_entity_poly.pdbx_strand_id
1 'polypeptide(L)'
;MAADSLHQAFLARDFSKQKLSWYQKRWRSRLGRELKVGYWLHYLYTKLDNQLIEFLLSLMSKGDVARFITELKGFSFDWHSELVVKVLKYLTVAIPRQLMKSRAKHGAAVS
;
A
#
# COMPACT_ATOMS: atom_id res chain seq x y z
N MET A 1 9.38 -17.28 -14.47
CA MET A 1 7.98 -17.16 -14.94
C MET A 1 7.86 -17.00 -16.45
N ALA A 2 8.44 -15.94 -17.04
CA ALA A 2 8.40 -15.74 -18.49
C ALA A 2 9.20 -16.81 -19.23
N ALA A 3 10.47 -17.01 -18.84
CA ALA A 3 11.34 -18.07 -19.36
C ALA A 3 10.68 -19.45 -19.23
N ASP A 4 10.14 -19.80 -18.06
CA ASP A 4 9.46 -21.09 -17.86
C ASP A 4 8.23 -21.24 -18.76
N SER A 5 7.42 -20.19 -18.90
CA SER A 5 6.21 -20.25 -19.74
C SER A 5 6.58 -20.43 -21.21
N LEU A 6 7.67 -19.79 -21.65
CA LEU A 6 8.19 -19.92 -23.00
C LEU A 6 8.82 -21.30 -23.23
N HIS A 7 9.59 -21.81 -22.27
CA HIS A 7 10.16 -23.15 -22.32
C HIS A 7 9.06 -24.22 -22.43
N GLN A 8 7.98 -24.09 -21.65
CA GLN A 8 6.83 -24.99 -21.74
C GLN A 8 6.05 -24.87 -23.06
N ALA A 9 6.03 -23.69 -23.68
CA ALA A 9 5.48 -23.50 -25.03
C ALA A 9 6.36 -24.18 -26.09
N PHE A 10 7.69 -24.09 -25.98
CA PHE A 10 8.63 -24.78 -26.86
C PHE A 10 8.49 -26.31 -26.77
N LEU A 11 8.43 -26.87 -25.54
CA LEU A 11 8.24 -28.30 -25.34
C LEU A 11 6.91 -28.81 -25.93
N ALA A 12 5.85 -28.00 -25.81
CA ALA A 12 4.54 -28.34 -26.36
C ALA A 12 4.37 -27.97 -27.84
N ARG A 13 5.35 -27.28 -28.45
CA ARG A 13 5.25 -26.62 -29.77
C ARG A 13 3.98 -25.78 -29.95
N ASP A 14 3.47 -25.22 -28.85
CA ASP A 14 2.21 -24.50 -28.80
C ASP A 14 2.45 -23.09 -28.29
N PHE A 15 2.39 -22.12 -29.21
CA PHE A 15 2.51 -20.69 -28.92
C PHE A 15 1.15 -19.98 -28.99
N SER A 16 0.06 -20.73 -28.90
CA SER A 16 -1.28 -20.16 -28.90
C SER A 16 -1.46 -19.18 -27.75
N LYS A 17 -2.38 -18.23 -27.95
CA LYS A 17 -2.81 -17.29 -26.92
C LYS A 17 -3.22 -18.02 -25.64
N GLN A 18 -3.86 -19.18 -25.76
CA GLN A 18 -4.28 -19.99 -24.62
C GLN A 18 -3.07 -20.49 -23.81
N LYS A 19 -2.03 -21.03 -24.46
CA LYS A 19 -0.81 -21.49 -23.79
C LYS A 19 -0.02 -20.34 -23.17
N LEU A 20 0.12 -19.21 -23.87
CA LEU A 20 0.83 -18.04 -23.32
C LEU A 20 0.03 -17.29 -22.24
N SER A 21 -1.30 -17.44 -22.19
CA SER A 21 -2.13 -16.83 -21.14
C SER A 21 -1.74 -17.29 -19.73
N TRP A 22 -1.12 -18.46 -19.58
CA TRP A 22 -0.64 -18.97 -18.31
C TRP A 22 0.41 -18.08 -17.66
N TYR A 23 1.30 -17.46 -18.45
CA TYR A 23 2.23 -16.45 -17.96
C TYR A 23 1.46 -15.30 -17.32
N GLN A 24 0.50 -14.73 -18.05
CA GLN A 24 -0.27 -13.58 -17.59
C GLN A 24 -1.09 -13.91 -16.33
N LYS A 25 -1.69 -15.10 -16.26
CA LYS A 25 -2.43 -15.55 -15.07
C LYS A 25 -1.52 -15.64 -13.84
N ARG A 26 -0.33 -16.26 -13.99
CA ARG A 26 0.67 -16.41 -12.93
C ARG A 26 1.27 -15.07 -12.48
N TRP A 27 1.54 -14.19 -13.44
CA TRP A 27 2.03 -12.85 -13.16
C TRP A 27 0.97 -12.05 -12.37
N ARG A 28 -0.29 -12.07 -12.83
CA ARG A 28 -1.40 -11.44 -12.12
C ARG A 28 -1.66 -12.04 -10.74
N SER A 29 -1.52 -13.35 -10.56
CA SER A 29 -1.74 -13.98 -9.26
C SER A 29 -0.68 -13.57 -8.23
N ARG A 30 0.56 -13.28 -8.66
CA ARG A 30 1.61 -12.77 -7.77
C ARG A 30 1.53 -11.26 -7.56
N LEU A 31 1.59 -10.48 -8.63
CA LEU A 31 1.76 -9.03 -8.55
C LEU A 31 0.47 -8.22 -8.67
N GLY A 32 -0.63 -8.86 -9.06
CA GLY A 32 -1.89 -8.15 -9.31
C GLY A 32 -2.44 -7.44 -8.09
N ARG A 33 -2.21 -7.97 -6.88
CA ARG A 33 -2.59 -7.28 -5.63
C ARG A 33 -1.74 -6.05 -5.38
N GLU A 34 -0.41 -6.17 -5.49
CA GLU A 34 0.52 -5.04 -5.30
C GLU A 34 0.24 -3.90 -6.27
N LEU A 35 0.04 -4.21 -7.55
CA LEU A 35 -0.25 -3.19 -8.56
C LEU A 35 -1.58 -2.47 -8.34
N LYS A 36 -2.62 -3.20 -7.93
CA LYS A 36 -3.91 -2.59 -7.61
C LYS A 36 -3.80 -1.68 -6.40
N VAL A 37 -3.17 -2.15 -5.32
CA VAL A 37 -3.02 -1.35 -4.09
C VAL A 37 -2.13 -0.13 -4.34
N GLY A 38 -1.03 -0.29 -5.08
CA GLY A 38 -0.16 0.83 -5.47
C GLY A 38 -0.89 1.86 -6.33
N TYR A 39 -1.69 1.43 -7.31
CA TYR A 39 -2.50 2.33 -8.13
C TYR A 39 -3.52 3.11 -7.28
N TRP A 40 -4.23 2.42 -6.38
CA TRP A 40 -5.18 3.06 -5.46
C TRP A 40 -4.49 4.04 -4.50
N LEU A 41 -3.31 3.69 -3.99
CA LEU A 41 -2.53 4.56 -3.12
C LEU A 41 -2.08 5.82 -3.87
N HIS A 42 -1.62 5.68 -5.10
CA HIS A 42 -1.26 6.82 -5.94
C HIS A 42 -2.47 7.73 -6.17
N TYR A 43 -3.63 7.16 -6.54
CA TYR A 43 -4.86 7.93 -6.68
C TYR A 43 -5.23 8.65 -5.38
N LEU A 44 -5.20 7.97 -4.24
CA LEU A 44 -5.49 8.59 -2.94
C LEU A 44 -4.53 9.74 -2.64
N TYR A 45 -3.23 9.54 -2.83
CA TYR A 45 -2.20 10.55 -2.62
C TYR A 45 -2.46 11.82 -3.45
N THR A 46 -2.86 11.68 -4.71
CA THR A 46 -3.22 12.83 -5.56
C THR A 46 -4.46 13.60 -5.09
N LYS A 47 -5.23 13.07 -4.15
CA LYS A 47 -6.43 13.68 -3.58
C LYS A 47 -6.21 14.23 -2.16
N LEU A 48 -5.04 14.03 -1.56
CA LEU A 48 -4.74 14.56 -0.23
C LEU A 48 -4.48 16.07 -0.33
N ASP A 49 -5.08 16.85 0.57
CA ASP A 49 -4.75 18.27 0.73
C ASP A 49 -3.38 18.45 1.42
N ASN A 50 -2.82 19.66 1.32
CA ASN A 50 -1.50 19.95 1.85
C ASN A 50 -1.42 19.84 3.38
N GLN A 51 -2.51 20.17 4.10
CA GLN A 51 -2.55 20.12 5.56
C GLN A 51 -2.49 18.66 6.06
N LEU A 52 -3.16 17.75 5.35
CA LEU A 52 -3.14 16.34 5.63
C LEU A 52 -1.77 15.72 5.31
N ILE A 53 -1.11 16.16 4.23
CA ILE A 53 0.25 15.75 3.92
C ILE A 53 1.22 16.19 5.03
N GLU A 54 1.16 17.45 5.47
CA GLU A 54 1.98 17.96 6.57
C GLU A 54 1.71 17.21 7.89
N PHE A 55 0.44 16.93 8.19
CA PHE A 55 0.07 16.12 9.34
C PHE A 55 0.69 14.72 9.29
N LEU A 56 0.60 14.03 8.14
CA LEU A 56 1.20 12.71 7.94
C LEU A 56 2.73 12.75 8.08
N LEU A 57 3.39 13.75 7.50
CA LEU A 57 4.84 13.95 7.66
C LEU A 57 5.20 14.16 9.13
N SER A 58 4.43 14.98 9.86
CA SER A 58 4.66 15.23 11.29
C SER A 58 4.54 13.97 12.16
N LEU A 59 3.63 13.05 11.79
CA LEU A 59 3.51 11.75 12.45
C LEU A 59 4.71 10.84 12.16
N MET A 60 5.22 10.86 10.93
CA MET A 60 6.41 10.09 10.56
C MET A 60 7.66 10.62 11.26
N SER A 61 7.83 11.94 11.35
CA SER A 61 8.98 12.58 12.00
C SER A 61 9.05 12.33 13.51
N LYS A 62 7.92 11.98 14.15
CA LYS A 62 7.87 11.63 15.58
C LYS A 62 8.41 10.21 15.88
N GLY A 63 8.88 9.48 14.88
CA GLY A 63 9.58 8.19 15.04
C GLY A 63 8.67 6.99 15.27
N ASP A 64 7.42 7.19 15.72
CA ASP A 64 6.46 6.12 16.01
C ASP A 64 6.14 5.25 14.78
N VAL A 65 6.05 5.86 13.60
CA VAL A 65 5.74 5.14 12.35
C VAL A 65 6.94 4.32 11.86
N ALA A 66 8.15 4.88 11.92
CA ALA A 66 9.36 4.15 11.54
C ALA A 66 9.57 2.94 12.45
N ARG A 67 9.39 3.13 13.77
CA ARG A 67 9.43 2.05 14.75
C ARG A 67 8.37 0.98 14.49
N PHE A 68 7.12 1.38 14.24
CA PHE A 68 6.04 0.47 13.88
C PHE A 68 6.37 -0.39 12.64
N ILE A 69 6.92 0.22 11.59
CA ILE A 69 7.33 -0.49 10.37
C ILE A 69 8.46 -1.49 10.67
N THR A 70 9.46 -1.11 11.48
CA THR A 70 10.58 -2.00 11.84
C THR A 70 10.17 -3.16 12.75
N GLU A 71 9.16 -2.97 13.60
CA GLU A 71 8.65 -4.01 14.50
C GLU A 71 7.66 -4.97 13.81
N LEU A 72 7.22 -4.64 12.59
CA LEU A 72 6.30 -5.44 11.78
C LEU A 72 7.01 -6.69 11.22
N LYS A 73 6.85 -7.81 11.93
CA LYS A 73 7.34 -9.12 11.47
C LYS A 73 6.77 -9.49 10.10
N GLY A 74 7.65 -9.94 9.21
CA GLY A 74 7.26 -10.38 7.86
C GLY A 74 7.12 -9.24 6.84
N PHE A 75 7.57 -8.03 7.16
CA PHE A 75 7.64 -6.94 6.18
C PHE A 75 8.64 -7.28 5.06
N SER A 76 8.18 -7.11 3.82
CA SER A 76 9.02 -7.10 2.63
C SER A 76 8.65 -5.86 1.82
N PHE A 77 9.65 -5.07 1.45
CA PHE A 77 9.43 -3.90 0.62
C PHE A 77 8.81 -4.26 -0.73
N ASP A 78 9.15 -5.41 -1.29
CA ASP A 78 8.59 -5.88 -2.57
C ASP A 78 7.14 -6.36 -2.45
N TRP A 79 6.67 -6.67 -1.23
CA TRP A 79 5.33 -7.21 -0.93
C TRP A 79 4.64 -6.40 0.17
N HIS A 80 4.42 -5.11 -0.09
CA HIS A 80 4.03 -4.14 0.92
C HIS A 80 2.53 -3.80 0.92
N SER A 81 1.71 -4.36 0.02
CA SER A 81 0.29 -4.02 -0.08
C SER A 81 -0.48 -4.21 1.23
N GLU A 82 -0.12 -5.22 2.03
CA GLU A 82 -0.76 -5.45 3.34
C GLU A 82 -0.40 -4.36 4.36
N LEU A 83 0.86 -3.90 4.36
CA LEU A 83 1.28 -2.79 5.21
C LEU A 83 0.52 -1.52 4.84
N VAL A 84 0.44 -1.19 3.55
CA VAL A 84 -0.29 -0.01 3.05
C VAL A 84 -1.72 -0.02 3.55
N VAL A 85 -2.43 -1.16 3.41
CA VAL A 85 -3.80 -1.29 3.88
C VAL A 85 -3.91 -1.12 5.40
N LYS A 86 -2.98 -1.69 6.18
CA LYS A 86 -2.97 -1.55 7.65
C LYS A 86 -2.72 -0.11 8.09
N VAL A 87 -1.76 0.57 7.47
CA VAL A 87 -1.46 1.98 7.75
C VAL A 87 -2.64 2.86 7.38
N LEU A 88 -3.25 2.67 6.21
CA LEU A 88 -4.45 3.43 5.82
C LEU A 88 -5.60 3.23 6.81
N LYS A 89 -5.87 2.00 7.24
CA LYS A 89 -6.88 1.71 8.27
C LYS A 89 -6.56 2.43 9.59
N TYR A 90 -5.31 2.36 10.04
CA TYR A 90 -4.89 3.07 11.25
C TYR A 90 -5.14 4.58 11.13
N LEU A 91 -4.74 5.18 10.00
CA LEU A 91 -4.95 6.60 9.73
C LEU A 91 -6.44 6.97 9.72
N THR A 92 -7.31 6.19 9.09
CA THR A 92 -8.76 6.46 9.10
C THR A 92 -9.38 6.46 10.51
N VAL A 93 -8.81 5.71 11.45
CA VAL A 93 -9.30 5.63 12.85
C VAL A 93 -8.60 6.64 13.76
N ALA A 94 -7.31 6.88 13.57
CA ALA A 94 -6.50 7.75 14.41
C ALA A 94 -6.70 9.24 14.08
N ILE A 95 -6.88 9.59 12.80
CA ILE A 95 -7.03 10.98 12.33
C ILE A 95 -8.25 11.66 12.96
N PRO A 96 -9.47 11.09 12.92
CA PRO A 96 -10.64 11.73 13.54
C PRO A 96 -10.45 11.93 15.05
N ARG A 97 -9.82 10.96 15.72
CA ARG A 97 -9.63 10.96 17.18
C ARG A 97 -8.64 12.03 17.64
N GLN A 98 -7.56 12.26 16.89
CA GLN A 98 -6.56 13.28 17.20
C GLN A 98 -7.01 14.69 16.81
N LEU A 99 -7.73 14.84 15.69
CA LEU A 99 -8.35 16.12 15.31
C LEU A 99 -9.39 16.56 16.36
N MET A 100 -10.24 15.65 16.84
CA MET A 100 -11.20 15.94 17.92
C MET A 100 -10.50 16.36 19.22
N LYS A 101 -9.41 15.69 19.62
CA LYS A 101 -8.62 16.07 20.81
C LYS A 101 -7.92 17.43 20.67
N SER A 102 -7.38 17.74 19.48
CA SER A 102 -6.73 19.02 19.20
C SER A 102 -7.73 20.19 19.28
N ARG A 103 -8.92 19.99 18.71
CA ARG A 103 -10.01 20.99 18.72
C ARG A 103 -10.59 21.22 20.12
N ALA A 104 -10.71 20.18 20.94
CA ALA A 104 -11.15 20.30 22.33
C ALA A 104 -10.14 21.06 23.22
N LYS A 105 -8.82 20.89 23.00
CA LYS A 105 -7.78 21.65 23.71
C LYS A 105 -7.78 23.14 23.34
N HIS A 106 -8.05 23.49 22.08
CA HIS A 106 -8.17 24.90 21.68
C HIS A 106 -9.45 25.56 22.22
N GLY A 107 -10.57 24.83 22.30
CA GLY A 107 -11.80 25.36 22.91
C GLY A 107 -11.68 25.63 24.42
N ALA A 108 -10.91 24.81 25.14
CA ALA A 108 -10.68 24.98 26.58
C ALA A 108 -9.66 26.09 26.95
N ALA A 109 -8.87 26.58 25.98
CA ALA A 109 -7.90 27.65 26.21
C ALA A 109 -8.46 29.06 25.92
N VAL A 110 -9.69 29.15 25.41
CA VAL A 110 -10.38 30.40 25.02
C VAL A 110 -11.67 30.58 25.84
N SER A 111 -11.82 29.90 26.98
CA SER A 111 -12.95 30.02 27.91
C SER A 111 -12.47 30.25 29.34
#